data_AF-A0A9W7HRT3-F1
#
_entry.id   AF-A0A9W7HRT3-F1
#
_cell.length_a   1.000
_cell.length_b   1.000
_cell.length_c   1.000
_cell.angle_alpha   90.00
_cell.angle_beta   90.00
_cell.angle_gamma   90.00
#
_symmetry.space_group_name_H-M   'P 1'
#
loop_
_entity.id
_entity.type
_entity.pdbx_description
1 polymer ?
#
loop_
_entity_poly.entity_id
_entity_poly.type
_entity_poly.pdbx_seq_one_letter_code
_entity_poly.pdbx_strand_id
1 'polypeptide(L)'
;MLWFFLKFRQGVVSVFLSQKKQLHTSRTWEFMGFNKKTKTSVIESDIIVGMIDTGVWPESESFNDTGFGPVPNKWKGSCQNLADFTCNKKTIGARYYLSDDENDPTDFLSLRDSDGHGSHTASTAAGGLVSHASLYGLAKGTVHGGVPSARIAVYKVCWAYGCSDEDILAAFDDAIADGVDIISLSLGSSFASDYFYDSIAIGSSMQ
;
A
#
# COMPACT_ATOMS: atom_id res chain seq x y z
N MET A 1 11.48 -27.24 -32.66
CA MET A 1 12.88 -27.49 -33.08
C MET A 1 13.92 -26.72 -32.25
N LEU A 2 13.73 -25.42 -31.96
CA LEU A 2 14.65 -24.60 -31.14
C LEU A 2 14.91 -25.13 -29.71
N TRP A 3 13.87 -25.73 -29.15
CA TRP A 3 13.78 -26.18 -27.77
C TRP A 3 14.66 -27.37 -27.40
N PHE A 4 14.84 -28.29 -28.35
CA PHE A 4 15.64 -29.50 -28.14
C PHE A 4 17.13 -29.13 -27.99
N PHE A 5 17.59 -28.10 -28.72
CA PHE A 5 18.99 -27.67 -28.69
C PHE A 5 19.39 -26.95 -27.40
N LEU A 6 18.47 -26.23 -26.75
CA LEU A 6 18.75 -25.51 -25.50
C LEU A 6 18.98 -26.44 -24.31
N LYS A 7 18.29 -27.58 -24.28
CA LYS A 7 18.39 -28.55 -23.17
C LYS A 7 19.76 -29.22 -23.06
N PHE A 8 20.54 -29.27 -24.16
CA PHE A 8 21.86 -29.91 -24.20
C PHE A 8 23.02 -28.91 -24.15
N ARG A 9 22.76 -27.62 -23.92
CA ARG A 9 23.81 -26.62 -23.70
C ARG A 9 24.32 -26.71 -22.26
N GLN A 10 25.64 -26.75 -22.11
CA GLN A 10 26.30 -26.71 -20.82
C GLN A 10 25.94 -25.40 -20.09
N GLY A 11 25.41 -25.49 -18.87
CA GLY A 11 24.94 -24.35 -18.07
C GLY A 11 23.41 -24.15 -18.01
N VAL A 12 22.62 -24.92 -18.77
CA VAL A 12 21.15 -24.82 -18.74
C VAL A 12 20.56 -25.84 -17.75
N VAL A 13 19.89 -25.34 -16.71
CA VAL A 13 19.31 -26.16 -15.61
C VAL A 13 17.92 -26.72 -15.96
N SER A 14 17.09 -25.97 -16.68
CA SER A 14 15.75 -26.41 -17.11
C SER A 14 15.26 -25.62 -18.32
N VAL A 15 14.39 -26.24 -19.11
CA VAL A 15 13.67 -25.59 -20.21
C VAL A 15 12.19 -26.01 -20.11
N PHE A 16 11.26 -25.05 -19.93
CA PHE A 16 9.80 -25.28 -19.82
C PHE A 16 9.00 -24.31 -20.74
N LEU A 17 7.92 -24.81 -21.35
CA LEU A 17 7.20 -24.10 -22.44
C LEU A 17 6.71 -22.76 -21.89
N SER A 18 6.92 -21.69 -22.64
CA SER A 18 6.37 -20.39 -22.24
C SER A 18 4.85 -20.51 -22.13
N GLN A 19 4.32 -20.17 -20.96
CA GLN A 19 2.90 -20.23 -20.65
C GLN A 19 2.40 -18.83 -20.33
N LYS A 20 1.20 -18.49 -20.81
CA LYS A 20 0.47 -17.32 -20.32
C LYS A 20 -0.02 -17.60 -18.90
N LYS A 21 0.36 -16.73 -17.97
CA LYS A 21 -0.09 -16.77 -16.57
C LYS A 21 -1.32 -15.87 -16.40
N GLN A 22 -2.15 -16.17 -15.41
CA GLN A 22 -3.28 -15.31 -15.05
C GLN A 22 -2.92 -14.48 -13.82
N LEU A 23 -3.41 -13.25 -13.77
CA LEU A 23 -3.30 -12.40 -12.59
C LEU A 23 -4.19 -12.99 -11.48
N HIS A 24 -3.62 -13.22 -10.30
CA HIS A 24 -4.31 -13.87 -9.18
C HIS A 24 -4.23 -13.00 -7.91
N THR A 25 -4.85 -11.82 -7.90
CA THR A 25 -4.87 -10.96 -6.69
C THR A 25 -5.94 -11.38 -5.68
N SER A 26 -7.04 -11.99 -6.11
CA SER A 26 -8.10 -12.52 -5.23
C SER A 26 -7.76 -13.82 -4.50
N ARG A 27 -6.58 -14.39 -4.77
CA ARG A 27 -6.15 -15.68 -4.22
C ARG A 27 -4.85 -15.61 -3.42
N THR A 28 -4.15 -14.47 -3.41
CA THR A 28 -2.81 -14.36 -2.79
C THR A 28 -2.79 -14.90 -1.35
N TRP A 29 -3.74 -14.50 -0.51
CA TRP A 29 -3.82 -14.96 0.88
C TRP A 29 -4.18 -16.45 1.02
N GLU A 30 -5.11 -16.95 0.21
CA GLU A 30 -5.42 -18.38 0.17
C GLU A 30 -4.21 -19.21 -0.29
N PHE A 31 -3.46 -18.72 -1.29
CA PHE A 31 -2.25 -19.35 -1.79
C PHE A 31 -1.16 -19.44 -0.71
N MET A 32 -1.04 -18.42 0.15
CA MET A 32 -0.14 -18.42 1.30
C MET A 32 -0.67 -19.24 2.50
N GLY A 33 -1.83 -19.90 2.36
CA GLY A 33 -2.45 -20.69 3.43
C GLY A 33 -3.20 -19.86 4.48
N PHE A 34 -3.37 -18.55 4.24
CA PHE A 34 -4.11 -17.64 5.11
C PHE A 34 -5.61 -17.70 4.78
N ASN A 35 -6.25 -18.75 5.27
CA ASN A 35 -7.66 -19.01 5.00
C ASN A 35 -8.56 -18.06 5.80
N LYS A 36 -9.70 -17.65 5.22
CA LYS A 36 -10.76 -16.77 5.79
C LYS A 36 -11.31 -17.16 7.18
N LYS A 37 -10.86 -18.25 7.79
CA LYS A 37 -11.29 -18.73 9.12
C LYS A 37 -10.45 -18.14 10.26
N THR A 38 -9.45 -17.32 9.99
CA THR A 38 -8.76 -16.54 11.02
C THR A 38 -9.77 -15.55 11.61
N LYS A 39 -10.13 -15.77 12.89
CA LYS A 39 -10.97 -14.83 13.63
C LYS A 39 -10.21 -13.50 13.67
N THR A 40 -10.81 -12.45 13.12
CA THR A 40 -10.36 -11.08 13.32
C THR A 40 -10.36 -10.83 14.83
N SER A 41 -9.17 -10.68 15.40
CA SER A 41 -9.04 -10.44 16.83
C SER A 41 -9.29 -8.95 17.10
N VAL A 42 -9.83 -8.63 18.28
CA VAL A 42 -9.95 -7.22 18.72
C VAL A 42 -8.60 -6.48 18.63
N ILE A 43 -7.49 -7.21 18.81
CA ILE A 43 -6.12 -6.69 18.71
C ILE A 43 -5.85 -6.15 17.29
N GLU A 44 -6.34 -6.82 16.24
CA GLU A 44 -6.11 -6.40 14.85
C GLU A 44 -6.75 -5.03 14.56
N SER A 45 -7.91 -4.74 15.15
CA SER A 45 -8.60 -3.45 14.96
C SER A 45 -7.94 -2.25 15.64
N ASP A 46 -6.96 -2.52 16.50
CA ASP A 46 -6.12 -1.52 17.18
C ASP A 46 -4.76 -1.34 16.49
N ILE A 47 -4.45 -2.12 15.44
CA ILE A 47 -3.25 -1.95 14.62
C ILE A 47 -3.46 -0.86 13.58
N ILE A 48 -2.46 0.01 13.40
CA ILE A 48 -2.45 1.11 12.44
C ILE A 48 -1.30 0.89 11.47
N VAL A 49 -1.65 0.72 10.19
CA VAL A 49 -0.69 0.58 9.08
C VAL A 49 -0.51 1.95 8.42
N GLY A 50 0.71 2.49 8.47
CA GLY A 50 1.10 3.70 7.74
C GLY A 50 1.46 3.35 6.31
N MET A 51 0.84 4.01 5.35
CA MET A 51 1.07 3.83 3.91
C MET A 51 1.78 5.06 3.37
N ILE A 52 3.08 4.94 3.08
CA ILE A 52 3.87 5.99 2.44
C ILE A 52 3.91 5.69 0.93
N ASP A 53 3.13 6.43 0.14
CA ASP A 53 2.83 6.09 -1.26
C ASP A 53 2.25 7.28 -2.07
N THR A 54 1.49 7.04 -3.15
CA THR A 54 0.81 8.05 -4.01
C THR A 54 -0.52 8.58 -3.46
N GLY A 55 -0.89 8.21 -2.23
CA GLY A 55 -2.15 8.57 -1.59
C GLY A 55 -3.14 7.41 -1.53
N VAL A 56 -4.43 7.72 -1.46
CA VAL A 56 -5.49 6.68 -1.49
C VAL A 56 -6.75 7.18 -2.21
N TRP A 57 -7.50 6.27 -2.82
CA TRP A 57 -8.84 6.51 -3.34
C TRP A 57 -9.90 6.14 -2.28
N PRO A 58 -10.41 7.10 -1.48
CA PRO A 58 -11.15 6.79 -0.26
C PRO A 58 -12.52 6.12 -0.52
N GLU A 59 -13.12 6.30 -1.69
CA GLU A 59 -14.40 5.69 -2.05
C GLU A 59 -14.30 4.21 -2.45
N SER A 60 -13.09 3.63 -2.49
CA SER A 60 -12.95 2.21 -2.77
C SER A 60 -13.60 1.37 -1.66
N GLU A 61 -14.35 0.34 -2.05
CA GLU A 61 -14.97 -0.62 -1.12
C GLU A 61 -13.96 -1.30 -0.20
N SER A 62 -12.68 -1.35 -0.58
CA SER A 62 -11.59 -1.88 0.26
C SER A 62 -11.34 -1.01 1.50
N PHE A 63 -11.79 0.25 1.51
CA PHE A 63 -11.61 1.19 2.61
C PHE A 63 -12.92 1.54 3.31
N ASN A 64 -13.98 0.75 3.08
CA ASN A 64 -15.22 0.85 3.81
C ASN A 64 -15.02 0.53 5.30
N ASP A 65 -15.65 1.31 6.17
CA ASP A 65 -15.50 1.21 7.62
C ASP A 65 -16.69 0.58 8.35
N THR A 66 -17.59 -0.10 7.61
CA THR A 66 -18.71 -0.84 8.18
C THR A 66 -18.21 -1.90 9.15
N GLY A 67 -18.71 -1.85 10.38
CA GLY A 67 -18.31 -2.77 11.45
C GLY A 67 -17.08 -2.33 12.24
N PHE A 68 -16.44 -1.21 11.90
CA PHE A 68 -15.33 -0.67 12.67
C PHE A 68 -15.82 0.05 13.94
N GLY A 69 -15.16 -0.27 15.06
CA GLY A 69 -15.29 0.44 16.33
C GLY A 69 -14.65 1.84 16.29
N PRO A 70 -14.64 2.56 17.43
CA PRO A 70 -13.97 3.86 17.53
C PRO A 70 -12.50 3.77 17.11
N VAL A 71 -11.92 4.88 16.68
CA VAL A 71 -10.49 4.97 16.35
C VAL A 71 -9.68 4.68 17.63
N PRO A 72 -8.56 3.93 17.56
CA PRO A 72 -7.77 3.59 18.74
C PRO A 72 -7.28 4.84 19.48
N ASN A 73 -7.40 4.87 20.81
CA ASN A 73 -7.04 6.05 21.63
C ASN A 73 -5.55 6.44 21.55
N LYS A 74 -4.68 5.52 21.11
CA LYS A 74 -3.25 5.78 20.91
C LYS A 74 -2.95 6.62 19.68
N TRP A 75 -3.88 6.69 18.73
CA TRP A 75 -3.71 7.43 17.48
C TRP A 75 -3.66 8.94 17.76
N LYS A 76 -2.60 9.59 17.28
CA LYS A 76 -2.39 11.04 17.45
C LYS A 76 -2.43 11.82 16.13
N GLY A 77 -2.45 11.11 15.00
CA GLY A 77 -2.49 11.75 13.70
C GLY A 77 -3.83 12.39 13.38
N SER A 78 -3.84 13.10 12.27
CA SER A 78 -5.00 13.87 11.81
C SER A 78 -5.38 13.50 10.38
N CYS A 79 -6.59 13.89 10.01
CA CYS A 79 -6.99 13.92 8.62
C CYS A 79 -6.84 15.35 8.12
N GLN A 80 -5.88 15.59 7.22
CA GLN A 80 -5.75 16.87 6.56
C GLN A 80 -7.02 17.13 5.76
N ASN A 81 -7.86 18.03 6.25
CA ASN A 81 -9.20 18.24 5.71
C ASN A 81 -9.09 19.08 4.42
N LEU A 82 -9.38 18.44 3.29
CA LEU A 82 -9.45 19.05 1.97
C LEU A 82 -10.85 18.78 1.44
N ALA A 83 -11.40 19.72 0.66
CA ALA A 83 -12.81 19.69 0.23
C ALA A 83 -13.26 18.35 -0.40
N ASP A 84 -12.32 17.59 -0.99
CA ASP A 84 -12.57 16.37 -1.76
C ASP A 84 -12.05 15.08 -1.09
N PHE A 85 -11.67 15.12 0.19
CA PHE A 85 -11.19 13.95 0.93
C PHE A 85 -11.68 13.94 2.38
N THR A 86 -12.20 12.81 2.84
CA THR A 86 -12.66 12.66 4.23
C THR A 86 -12.24 11.31 4.78
N CYS A 87 -11.53 11.31 5.91
CA CYS A 87 -11.21 10.11 6.65
C CYS A 87 -12.46 9.49 7.28
N ASN A 88 -12.39 8.18 7.52
CA ASN A 88 -13.43 7.41 8.18
C ASN A 88 -12.80 6.53 9.28
N LYS A 89 -13.51 5.52 9.79
CA LYS A 89 -12.93 4.65 10.83
C LYS A 89 -11.96 3.60 10.26
N LYS A 90 -11.86 3.43 8.95
CA LYS A 90 -10.91 2.55 8.28
C LYS A 90 -9.62 3.29 7.94
N THR A 91 -9.73 4.36 7.16
CA THR A 91 -8.67 5.31 6.86
C THR A 91 -8.76 6.46 7.86
N ILE A 92 -7.99 6.38 8.94
CA ILE A 92 -8.16 7.23 10.14
C ILE A 92 -7.32 8.51 10.11
N GLY A 93 -6.33 8.57 9.22
CA GLY A 93 -5.44 9.70 9.04
C GLY A 93 -4.95 9.77 7.61
N ALA A 94 -4.69 10.99 7.15
CA ALA A 94 -4.22 11.24 5.80
C ALA A 94 -3.51 12.59 5.74
N ARG A 95 -2.29 12.59 5.19
CA ARG A 95 -1.46 13.78 4.90
C ARG A 95 -0.79 13.64 3.54
N TYR A 96 -0.50 14.77 2.90
CA TYR A 96 0.39 14.81 1.74
C TYR A 96 1.57 15.75 2.00
N TYR A 97 2.67 15.49 1.30
CA TYR A 97 3.91 16.24 1.35
C TYR A 97 4.30 16.53 -0.10
N LEU A 98 4.58 17.79 -0.40
CA LEU A 98 4.99 18.26 -1.73
C LEU A 98 5.94 19.43 -1.52
N SER A 99 7.21 19.13 -1.23
CA SER A 99 8.27 20.13 -1.01
C SER A 99 8.62 20.91 -2.27
N ASP A 100 8.56 20.22 -3.41
CA ASP A 100 9.14 20.71 -4.66
C ASP A 100 8.20 21.67 -5.44
N ASP A 101 6.96 21.86 -4.95
CA ASP A 101 5.88 22.72 -5.51
C ASP A 101 5.63 22.51 -7.03
N GLU A 102 6.02 21.35 -7.55
CA GLU A 102 5.81 20.96 -8.94
C GLU A 102 4.38 20.44 -9.13
N ASN A 103 3.49 21.36 -9.51
CA ASN A 103 2.09 21.02 -9.76
C ASN A 103 1.90 20.46 -11.18
N ASP A 104 1.74 19.14 -11.30
CA ASP A 104 1.37 18.50 -12.55
C ASP A 104 -0.15 18.44 -12.74
N PRO A 105 -0.71 18.80 -13.91
CA PRO A 105 -2.15 18.75 -14.15
C PRO A 105 -2.75 17.33 -14.11
N THR A 106 -1.93 16.28 -14.16
CA THR A 106 -2.38 14.90 -13.99
C THR A 106 -2.54 14.48 -12.53
N ASP A 107 -2.01 15.28 -11.60
CA ASP A 107 -2.15 15.05 -10.17
C ASP A 107 -3.28 15.84 -9.53
N PHE A 108 -3.88 15.22 -8.53
CA PHE A 108 -4.73 15.95 -7.60
C PHE A 108 -3.84 16.55 -6.52
N LEU A 109 -3.85 17.87 -6.38
CA LEU A 109 -3.27 18.59 -5.22
C LEU A 109 -4.11 18.33 -3.96
N SER A 110 -4.17 17.06 -3.59
CA SER A 110 -4.97 16.48 -2.52
C SER A 110 -4.41 15.12 -2.13
N LEU A 111 -5.00 14.54 -1.08
CA LEU A 111 -4.73 13.20 -0.58
C LEU A 111 -5.18 12.09 -1.54
N ARG A 112 -5.93 12.43 -2.58
CA ARG A 112 -6.46 11.47 -3.56
C ARG A 112 -5.34 10.91 -4.42
N ASP A 113 -5.46 9.62 -4.67
CA ASP A 113 -4.57 8.86 -5.52
C ASP A 113 -4.98 8.99 -6.99
N SER A 114 -4.20 9.75 -7.76
CA SER A 114 -4.32 9.93 -9.22
C SER A 114 -3.69 8.78 -10.00
N ASP A 115 -2.72 8.08 -9.41
CA ASP A 115 -1.94 7.02 -10.06
C ASP A 115 -2.60 5.64 -9.87
N GLY A 116 -2.99 5.33 -8.64
CA GLY A 116 -3.59 4.06 -8.24
C GLY A 116 -2.64 3.15 -7.46
N HIS A 117 -1.33 3.39 -7.49
CA HIS A 117 -0.34 2.58 -6.78
C HIS A 117 -0.62 2.52 -5.27
N GLY A 118 -0.80 3.66 -4.61
CA GLY A 118 -1.09 3.75 -3.18
C GLY A 118 -2.40 3.06 -2.76
N SER A 119 -3.45 3.21 -3.56
CA SER A 119 -4.71 2.48 -3.33
C SER A 119 -4.54 0.97 -3.47
N HIS A 120 -3.75 0.52 -4.43
CA HIS A 120 -3.47 -0.89 -4.65
C HIS A 120 -2.62 -1.48 -3.52
N THR A 121 -1.55 -0.80 -3.10
CA THR A 121 -0.69 -1.25 -1.99
C THR A 121 -1.43 -1.24 -0.66
N ALA A 122 -2.19 -0.17 -0.36
CA ALA A 122 -2.98 -0.05 0.87
C ALA A 122 -4.08 -1.13 0.97
N SER A 123 -4.80 -1.40 -0.13
CA SER A 123 -5.80 -2.47 -0.16
C SER A 123 -5.19 -3.87 -0.06
N THR A 124 -3.96 -4.06 -0.56
CA THR A 124 -3.22 -5.31 -0.39
C THR A 124 -2.75 -5.51 1.05
N ALA A 125 -2.26 -4.47 1.72
CA ALA A 125 -1.80 -4.56 3.10
C ALA A 125 -2.97 -4.75 4.07
N ALA A 126 -3.98 -3.88 3.97
CA ALA A 126 -5.04 -3.76 4.96
C ALA A 126 -6.43 -3.54 4.35
N GLY A 127 -6.70 -3.88 3.09
CA GLY A 127 -8.05 -3.75 2.53
C GLY A 127 -9.11 -4.61 3.25
N GLY A 128 -10.30 -4.07 3.43
CA GLY A 128 -11.48 -4.81 3.88
C GLY A 128 -11.90 -5.92 2.90
N LEU A 129 -12.82 -6.78 3.33
CA LEU A 129 -13.32 -7.85 2.47
C LEU A 129 -14.28 -7.29 1.41
N VAL A 130 -13.91 -7.40 0.14
CA VAL A 130 -14.76 -7.01 -0.99
C VAL A 130 -15.18 -8.26 -1.75
N SER A 131 -16.47 -8.58 -1.71
CA SER A 131 -17.05 -9.72 -2.43
C SER A 131 -17.24 -9.40 -3.91
N HIS A 132 -17.20 -10.43 -4.75
CA HIS A 132 -17.43 -10.32 -6.19
C HIS A 132 -16.48 -9.36 -6.95
N ALA A 133 -15.33 -9.04 -6.37
CA ALA A 133 -14.29 -8.26 -7.02
C ALA A 133 -13.75 -9.01 -8.24
N SER A 134 -13.54 -8.28 -9.34
CA SER A 134 -12.93 -8.80 -10.57
C SER A 134 -12.43 -7.64 -11.43
N LEU A 135 -11.44 -7.92 -12.29
CA LEU A 135 -11.02 -6.99 -13.34
C LEU A 135 -11.58 -7.49 -14.68
N TYR A 136 -12.65 -6.86 -15.19
CA TYR A 136 -13.35 -7.31 -16.40
C TYR A 136 -13.72 -8.82 -16.36
N GLY A 137 -14.10 -9.33 -15.19
CA GLY A 137 -14.42 -10.74 -14.97
C GLY A 137 -13.21 -11.65 -14.69
N LEU A 138 -11.98 -11.15 -14.84
CA LEU A 138 -10.77 -11.86 -14.45
C LEU A 138 -10.60 -11.86 -12.94
N ALA A 139 -10.02 -12.94 -12.41
CA ALA A 139 -9.73 -13.13 -10.99
C ALA A 139 -10.94 -12.94 -10.07
N LYS A 140 -12.15 -13.31 -10.52
CA LYS A 140 -13.38 -13.16 -9.75
C LYS A 140 -13.28 -13.87 -8.40
N GLY A 141 -13.52 -13.14 -7.31
CA GLY A 141 -13.44 -13.69 -5.97
C GLY A 141 -13.78 -12.69 -4.87
N THR A 142 -13.36 -13.01 -3.64
CA THR A 142 -13.30 -12.04 -2.55
C THR A 142 -11.86 -11.57 -2.43
N VAL A 143 -11.63 -10.26 -2.54
CA VAL A 143 -10.32 -9.66 -2.24
C VAL A 143 -10.32 -9.14 -0.80
N HIS A 144 -9.16 -9.13 -0.18
CA HIS A 144 -8.93 -8.54 1.14
C HIS A 144 -7.42 -8.31 1.33
N GLY A 145 -7.06 -7.47 2.29
CA GLY A 145 -5.67 -7.28 2.71
C GLY A 145 -5.18 -8.37 3.65
N GLY A 146 -3.91 -8.31 4.05
CA GLY A 146 -3.33 -9.22 5.03
C GLY A 146 -3.93 -9.06 6.42
N VAL A 147 -4.27 -7.82 6.79
CA VAL A 147 -4.92 -7.44 8.05
C VAL A 147 -6.20 -6.62 7.79
N PRO A 148 -7.31 -7.24 7.35
CA PRO A 148 -8.51 -6.53 6.94
C PRO A 148 -9.14 -5.63 8.01
N SER A 149 -8.93 -5.93 9.30
CA SER A 149 -9.46 -5.14 10.42
C SER A 149 -8.53 -4.02 10.89
N ALA A 150 -7.29 -3.94 10.41
CA ALA A 150 -6.36 -2.87 10.79
C ALA A 150 -6.83 -1.50 10.28
N ARG A 151 -6.39 -0.43 10.93
CA ARG A 151 -6.58 0.96 10.47
C ARG A 151 -5.49 1.33 9.46
N ILE A 152 -5.80 2.29 8.60
CA ILE A 152 -4.88 2.82 7.60
C ILE A 152 -4.63 4.30 7.91
N ALA A 153 -3.37 4.71 7.90
CA ALA A 153 -2.93 6.10 7.89
C ALA A 153 -2.15 6.35 6.60
N VAL A 154 -2.52 7.38 5.84
CA VAL A 154 -1.95 7.63 4.51
C VAL A 154 -1.01 8.83 4.54
N TYR A 155 0.16 8.66 3.95
CA TYR A 155 1.18 9.69 3.81
C TYR A 155 1.57 9.75 2.33
N LYS A 156 0.96 10.67 1.58
CA LYS A 156 1.22 10.86 0.16
C LYS A 156 2.52 11.64 -0.03
N VAL A 157 3.55 10.98 -0.53
CA VAL A 157 4.87 11.58 -0.81
C VAL A 157 5.26 11.47 -2.28
N CYS A 158 4.51 10.66 -3.04
CA CYS A 158 4.77 10.42 -4.44
C CYS A 158 3.75 11.17 -5.32
N TRP A 159 4.30 11.81 -6.34
CA TRP A 159 3.61 12.62 -7.35
C TRP A 159 4.08 12.19 -8.75
N ALA A 160 3.57 12.83 -9.79
CA ALA A 160 3.86 12.53 -11.20
C ALA A 160 5.37 12.50 -11.51
N TYR A 161 6.16 13.33 -10.82
CA TYR A 161 7.62 13.43 -11.02
C TYR A 161 8.45 12.55 -10.08
N GLY A 162 7.81 11.83 -9.16
CA GLY A 162 8.47 10.95 -8.20
C GLY A 162 8.17 11.31 -6.76
N CYS A 163 9.05 10.88 -5.85
CA CYS A 163 8.91 11.08 -4.42
C CYS A 163 10.21 11.67 -3.88
N SER A 164 10.17 12.88 -3.32
CA SER A 164 11.37 13.58 -2.85
C SER A 164 11.85 12.99 -1.52
N ASP A 165 13.17 13.05 -1.28
CA ASP A 165 13.77 12.57 -0.02
C ASP A 165 13.24 13.38 1.18
N GLU A 166 12.97 14.67 0.99
CA GLU A 166 12.43 15.57 2.00
C GLU A 166 11.00 15.17 2.41
N ASP A 167 10.14 14.89 1.42
CA ASP A 167 8.76 14.46 1.64
C ASP A 167 8.71 13.08 2.32
N ILE A 168 9.60 12.15 1.92
CA ILE A 168 9.72 10.83 2.55
C ILE A 168 10.10 10.97 4.02
N LEU A 169 11.12 11.76 4.35
CA LEU A 169 11.56 11.96 5.74
C LEU A 169 10.49 12.65 6.60
N ALA A 170 9.79 13.64 6.05
CA ALA A 170 8.68 14.29 6.73
C ALA A 170 7.52 13.32 7.02
N ALA A 171 7.20 12.43 6.08
CA ALA A 171 6.20 11.39 6.29
C ALA A 171 6.59 10.38 7.36
N PHE A 172 7.88 9.99 7.44
CA PHE A 172 8.38 9.13 8.52
C PHE A 172 8.23 9.78 9.89
N ASP A 173 8.67 11.02 10.03
CA ASP A 173 8.60 11.77 11.30
C ASP A 173 7.15 11.85 11.82
N ASP A 174 6.22 12.23 10.93
CA ASP A 174 4.80 12.30 11.25
C ASP A 174 4.20 10.92 11.55
N ALA A 175 4.53 9.88 10.77
CA ALA A 175 4.01 8.53 11.00
C ALA A 175 4.40 7.97 12.37
N ILE A 176 5.64 8.21 12.79
CA ILE A 176 6.14 7.80 14.10
C ILE A 176 5.45 8.60 15.20
N ALA A 177 5.39 9.94 15.07
CA ALA A 177 4.75 10.81 16.03
C ALA A 177 3.25 10.48 16.23
N ASP A 178 2.58 10.06 15.16
CA ASP A 178 1.17 9.68 15.13
C ASP A 178 0.86 8.36 15.85
N GLY A 179 1.87 7.53 16.07
CA GLY A 179 1.73 6.20 16.66
C GLY A 179 1.27 5.13 15.67
N VAL A 180 1.75 5.19 14.42
CA VAL A 180 1.67 4.07 13.46
C VAL A 180 2.40 2.85 14.03
N ASP A 181 1.83 1.65 13.89
CA ASP A 181 2.46 0.42 14.39
C ASP A 181 3.41 -0.23 13.38
N ILE A 182 3.10 -0.08 12.08
CA ILE A 182 3.91 -0.61 10.99
C ILE A 182 3.79 0.31 9.77
N ILE A 183 4.93 0.60 9.13
CA ILE A 183 4.98 1.35 7.88
C ILE A 183 5.13 0.37 6.72
N SER A 184 4.29 0.55 5.70
CA SER A 184 4.43 -0.05 4.39
C SER A 184 4.87 1.03 3.41
N LEU A 185 6.04 0.83 2.84
CA LEU A 185 6.68 1.77 1.92
C LEU A 185 7.06 1.00 0.64
N SER A 186 6.44 1.37 -0.48
CA SER A 186 6.60 0.68 -1.78
C SER A 186 7.27 1.60 -2.81
N LEU A 187 8.39 2.19 -2.41
CA LEU A 187 9.19 3.12 -3.20
C LEU A 187 10.69 2.85 -2.97
N GLY A 188 11.55 3.36 -3.85
CA GLY A 188 12.99 3.15 -3.75
C GLY A 188 13.77 3.75 -4.92
N SER A 189 15.07 3.92 -4.73
CA SER A 189 15.99 4.40 -5.76
C SER A 189 16.42 3.27 -6.72
N SER A 190 16.73 3.65 -7.96
CA SER A 190 17.37 2.74 -8.93
C SER A 190 18.87 2.54 -8.67
N PHE A 191 19.47 3.34 -7.79
CA PHE A 191 20.88 3.29 -7.43
C PHE A 191 21.04 3.00 -5.94
N ALA A 192 22.08 2.23 -5.60
CA ALA A 192 22.44 2.02 -4.22
C ALA A 192 23.17 3.26 -3.67
N SER A 193 22.75 3.69 -2.49
CA SER A 193 23.39 4.73 -1.68
C SER A 193 23.88 4.15 -0.36
N ASP A 194 24.84 4.80 0.28
CA ASP A 194 25.19 4.50 1.67
C ASP A 194 24.02 4.88 2.60
N TYR A 195 23.83 4.13 3.69
CA TYR A 195 22.68 4.29 4.57
C TYR A 195 22.53 5.69 5.17
N PHE A 196 23.63 6.44 5.35
CA PHE A 196 23.58 7.80 5.87
C PHE A 196 23.19 8.86 4.81
N TYR A 197 22.99 8.44 3.56
CA TYR A 197 22.60 9.27 2.43
C TYR A 197 21.37 8.71 1.69
N ASP A 198 20.56 7.90 2.39
CA ASP A 198 19.34 7.30 1.85
C ASP A 198 18.17 7.62 2.80
N SER A 199 17.18 8.37 2.31
CA SER A 199 16.04 8.85 3.10
C SER A 199 15.23 7.70 3.71
N ILE A 200 15.06 6.61 2.96
CA ILE A 200 14.32 5.42 3.40
C ILE A 200 15.07 4.72 4.54
N ALA A 201 16.39 4.55 4.41
CA ALA A 201 17.23 3.94 5.43
C ALA A 201 17.25 4.78 6.72
N ILE A 202 17.42 6.09 6.61
CA ILE A 202 17.39 7.02 7.75
C ILE A 202 16.01 6.98 8.41
N GLY A 203 14.92 7.18 7.65
CA GLY A 203 13.55 7.16 8.17
C GLY A 203 13.19 5.84 8.86
N SER A 204 13.61 4.71 8.30
CA SER A 204 13.38 3.38 8.88
C SER A 204 14.15 3.12 10.19
N SER A 205 15.13 3.96 10.51
CA SER A 205 15.93 3.85 11.74
C SER A 205 15.44 4.76 12.88
N MET A 206 14.45 5.63 12.62
CA MET A 206 13.84 6.52 13.59
C MET A 206 12.96 5.74 14.59
N GLN A 207 12.88 6.19 15.85
CA GLN A 207 12.09 5.58 16.93
C GLN A 207 11.33 6.63 17.73
#